data_AF-A0A8T0TJY6-F1
#
_entry.id   AF-A0A8T0TJY6-F1
#
_cell.length_a   1.000
_cell.length_b   1.000
_cell.length_c   1.000
_cell.angle_alpha   90.00
_cell.angle_beta   90.00
_cell.angle_gamma   90.00
#
_symmetry.space_group_name_H-M   'P 1'
#
loop_
_entity.id
_entity.type
_entity.pdbx_description
1 polymer ?
#
loop_
_entity_poly.entity_id
_entity_poly.type
_entity_poly.pdbx_seq_one_letter_code
_entity_poly.pdbx_strand_id
1 'polypeptide(L)'
;MAKALVAFYPLAGRLSVDGSGRVEIDCNGEGALFVVARSGNTLDEIKELKPSLELRRLLVPRIDEPPSVILAVQVTLFVCGGVALGTALHHVSIDALSALHFFQTWSALCRDGDRAAVELPCHDRTLLRARSPPAVQPDALLTFYPKVALSDPSGPTANEVFTISRDQAAALRRLYGGASTFCAVSALLWQSRGGFRWTPRRSSPSRPTSGAG
;
A
#
# COMPACT_ATOMS: atom_id res chain seq x y z
N MET A 1 -15.78 -7.55 -14.17
CA MET A 1 -14.31 -7.70 -14.12
C MET A 1 -13.74 -8.07 -15.48
N ALA A 2 -14.21 -9.14 -16.12
CA ALA A 2 -13.73 -9.57 -17.45
C ALA A 2 -13.66 -8.44 -18.50
N LYS A 3 -14.71 -7.62 -18.65
CA LYS A 3 -14.69 -6.45 -19.56
C LYS A 3 -13.58 -5.44 -19.23
N ALA A 4 -13.32 -5.17 -17.94
CA ALA A 4 -12.27 -4.26 -17.53
C ALA A 4 -10.87 -4.83 -17.80
N LEU A 5 -10.70 -6.15 -17.63
CA LEU A 5 -9.45 -6.84 -17.93
C LEU A 5 -9.07 -6.81 -19.42
N VAL A 6 -10.00 -6.50 -20.33
CA VAL A 6 -9.63 -6.26 -21.74
C VAL A 6 -8.74 -5.02 -21.87
N ALA A 7 -9.15 -3.90 -21.25
CA ALA A 7 -8.34 -2.68 -21.24
C ALA A 7 -7.12 -2.81 -20.31
N PHE A 8 -7.24 -3.57 -19.22
CA PHE A 8 -6.19 -3.79 -18.23
C PHE A 8 -5.60 -5.21 -18.33
N TYR A 9 -5.32 -5.68 -19.55
CA TYR A 9 -4.91 -7.06 -19.83
C TYR A 9 -3.67 -7.54 -19.07
N PRO A 10 -2.66 -6.70 -18.68
CA PRO A 10 -1.55 -7.19 -17.88
C PRO A 10 -1.99 -7.74 -16.52
N LEU A 11 -3.12 -7.29 -15.96
CA LEU A 11 -3.65 -7.80 -14.69
C LEU A 11 -4.22 -9.22 -14.79
N ALA A 12 -4.49 -9.70 -16.02
CA ALA A 12 -4.90 -11.07 -16.31
C ALA A 12 -3.70 -11.98 -16.63
N GLY A 13 -2.47 -11.48 -16.58
CA GLY A 13 -1.27 -12.23 -16.88
C GLY A 13 -0.65 -12.94 -15.68
N ARG A 14 0.61 -13.30 -15.85
CA ARG A 14 1.47 -13.90 -14.83
C ARG A 14 2.78 -13.14 -14.69
N LEU A 15 3.35 -13.14 -13.49
CA LEU A 15 4.74 -12.72 -13.33
C LEU A 15 5.68 -13.82 -13.82
N SER A 16 6.63 -13.39 -14.63
CA SER A 16 7.66 -14.23 -15.21
C SER A 16 9.02 -13.54 -15.09
N VAL A 17 10.07 -14.28 -15.41
CA VAL A 17 11.43 -13.78 -15.49
C VAL A 17 11.99 -14.19 -16.85
N ASP A 18 12.50 -13.21 -17.60
CA ASP A 18 13.07 -13.47 -18.92
C ASP A 18 14.43 -14.19 -18.83
N GLY A 19 14.98 -14.57 -19.98
CA GLY A 19 16.28 -15.27 -20.05
C GLY A 19 17.48 -14.46 -19.52
N SER A 20 17.31 -13.16 -19.27
CA SER A 20 18.34 -12.28 -18.66
C SER A 20 18.18 -12.14 -17.14
N GLY A 21 17.16 -12.75 -16.54
CA GLY A 21 16.84 -12.60 -15.13
C GLY A 21 15.98 -11.39 -14.81
N ARG A 22 15.42 -10.70 -15.82
CA ARG A 22 14.58 -9.51 -15.63
C ARG A 22 13.13 -9.91 -15.43
N VAL A 23 12.49 -9.34 -14.41
CA VAL A 23 11.06 -9.55 -14.16
C VAL A 23 10.24 -8.95 -15.31
N GLU A 24 9.27 -9.74 -15.79
CA GLU A 24 8.32 -9.35 -16.82
C GLU A 24 6.90 -9.77 -16.44
N ILE A 25 5.93 -9.27 -17.20
CA ILE A 25 4.54 -9.71 -17.12
C ILE A 25 4.25 -10.50 -18.39
N ASP A 26 4.11 -11.81 -18.25
CA ASP A 26 3.56 -12.65 -19.29
C ASP A 26 2.05 -12.36 -19.41
N CYS A 27 1.67 -11.66 -20.48
CA CYS A 27 0.29 -11.26 -20.73
C CYS A 27 -0.52 -12.40 -21.37
N ASN A 28 -0.44 -13.60 -20.79
CA ASN A 28 -1.03 -14.83 -21.30
C ASN A 28 -2.55 -14.95 -21.14
N GLY A 29 -3.20 -14.00 -20.47
CA GLY A 29 -4.65 -13.95 -20.35
C GLY A 29 -5.26 -15.07 -19.50
N GLU A 30 -4.48 -15.76 -18.67
CA GLU A 30 -5.00 -16.78 -17.75
C GLU A 30 -6.01 -16.23 -16.71
N GLY A 31 -6.12 -14.91 -16.59
CA GLY A 31 -7.13 -14.24 -15.81
C GLY A 31 -6.70 -13.89 -14.38
N ALA A 32 -7.58 -13.16 -13.72
CA ALA A 32 -7.46 -12.78 -12.32
C ALA A 32 -8.23 -13.77 -11.42
N LEU A 33 -7.73 -14.01 -10.20
CA LEU A 33 -8.45 -14.82 -9.23
C LEU A 33 -9.68 -14.05 -8.71
N PHE A 34 -10.86 -14.65 -8.80
CA PHE A 34 -12.11 -14.06 -8.29
C PHE A 34 -12.81 -15.03 -7.36
N VAL A 35 -12.96 -14.65 -6.10
CA VAL A 35 -13.57 -15.46 -5.04
C VAL A 35 -14.84 -14.80 -4.53
N VAL A 36 -15.90 -15.58 -4.34
CA VAL A 36 -17.09 -15.13 -3.61
C VAL A 36 -17.15 -15.89 -2.29
N ALA A 37 -17.16 -15.16 -1.18
CA ALA A 37 -17.23 -15.69 0.17
C ALA A 37 -18.49 -15.21 0.89
N ARG A 38 -18.93 -15.99 1.89
CA ARG A 38 -20.00 -15.59 2.81
C ARG A 38 -19.44 -15.60 4.23
N SER A 39 -19.70 -14.54 4.97
CA SER A 39 -19.32 -14.42 6.38
C SER A 39 -20.57 -14.51 7.24
N GLY A 40 -20.48 -15.32 8.30
CA GLY A 40 -21.50 -15.38 9.36
C GLY A 40 -21.51 -14.15 10.27
N ASN A 41 -20.53 -13.27 10.13
CA ASN A 41 -20.45 -12.04 10.91
C ASN A 41 -21.33 -10.95 10.28
N THR A 42 -21.62 -9.90 11.07
CA THR A 42 -22.11 -8.62 10.55
C THR A 42 -20.94 -7.64 10.33
N LEU A 43 -21.16 -6.56 9.58
CA LEU A 43 -20.16 -5.50 9.43
C LEU A 43 -19.90 -4.77 10.76
N ASP A 44 -20.92 -4.62 11.61
CA ASP A 44 -20.79 -3.96 12.92
C ASP A 44 -19.97 -4.80 13.92
N GLU A 45 -19.98 -6.12 13.77
CA GLU A 45 -19.14 -7.04 14.54
C GLU A 45 -17.65 -6.94 14.17
N ILE A 46 -17.34 -6.47 12.96
CA ILE A 46 -15.97 -6.11 12.59
C ILE A 46 -15.66 -4.76 13.25
N LYS A 47 -15.34 -4.82 14.55
CA LYS A 47 -14.91 -3.67 15.35
C LYS A 47 -13.83 -2.90 14.60
N GLU A 48 -13.96 -1.57 14.59
CA GLU A 48 -13.05 -0.56 14.01
C GLU A 48 -12.17 -1.18 12.94
N LEU A 49 -12.53 -1.15 11.64
CA LEU A 49 -11.84 -1.73 10.45
C LEU A 49 -10.30 -1.54 10.43
N LYS A 50 -9.64 -2.06 11.44
CA LYS A 50 -8.25 -1.89 11.79
C LYS A 50 -7.55 -3.00 11.05
N PRO A 51 -6.48 -2.67 10.32
CA PRO A 51 -5.70 -3.69 9.65
C PRO A 51 -5.25 -4.76 10.65
N SER A 52 -5.73 -5.99 10.49
CA SER A 52 -5.32 -7.14 11.29
C SER A 52 -5.13 -8.36 10.41
N LEU A 53 -4.40 -9.36 10.91
CA LEU A 53 -4.18 -10.60 10.17
C LEU A 53 -5.50 -11.36 9.99
N GLU A 54 -6.37 -11.32 10.99
CA GLU A 54 -7.71 -11.89 10.99
C GLU A 54 -8.58 -11.23 9.91
N LEU A 55 -8.59 -9.89 9.84
CA LEU A 55 -9.35 -9.15 8.85
C LEU A 55 -8.84 -9.42 7.44
N ARG A 56 -7.51 -9.46 7.25
CA ARG A 56 -6.90 -9.84 5.97
C ARG A 56 -7.31 -11.26 5.58
N ARG A 57 -7.23 -12.23 6.49
CA ARG A 57 -7.62 -13.63 6.22
C ARG A 57 -9.10 -13.79 5.91
N LEU A 58 -9.95 -12.95 6.50
CA LEU A 58 -11.39 -12.96 6.27
C LEU A 58 -11.76 -12.34 4.92
N LEU A 59 -11.13 -11.23 4.54
CA LEU A 59 -11.59 -10.40 3.42
C LEU A 59 -10.76 -10.50 2.15
N VAL A 60 -9.49 -10.88 2.24
CA VAL A 60 -8.55 -10.89 1.09
C VAL A 60 -8.30 -12.34 0.68
N PRO A 61 -8.34 -12.65 -0.64
CA PRO A 61 -8.09 -14.01 -1.10
C PRO A 61 -6.65 -14.42 -0.76
N ARG A 62 -6.47 -15.67 -0.34
CA ARG A 62 -5.15 -16.27 -0.20
C ARG A 62 -4.62 -16.58 -1.58
N ILE A 63 -3.40 -16.14 -1.86
CA ILE A 63 -2.68 -16.53 -3.07
C ILE A 63 -1.52 -17.39 -2.59
N ASP A 64 -1.55 -18.69 -2.94
CA ASP A 64 -0.50 -19.63 -2.57
C ASP A 64 0.75 -19.43 -3.44
N GLU A 65 1.92 -19.81 -2.92
CA GLU A 65 3.21 -19.52 -3.56
C GLU A 65 3.71 -20.59 -4.56
N PRO A 66 4.47 -20.19 -5.60
CA PRO A 66 4.73 -18.80 -5.95
C PRO A 66 3.49 -18.18 -6.63
N PRO A 67 2.98 -17.04 -6.13
CA PRO A 67 1.75 -16.46 -6.64
C PRO A 67 2.12 -15.68 -7.90
N SER A 68 2.13 -16.37 -9.04
CA SER A 68 2.29 -15.73 -10.34
C SER A 68 1.06 -14.88 -10.70
N VAL A 69 -0.06 -15.04 -9.99
CA VAL A 69 -1.29 -14.25 -10.15
C VAL A 69 -1.04 -12.79 -9.80
N ILE A 70 -1.34 -11.90 -10.76
CA ILE A 70 -1.13 -10.46 -10.60
C ILE A 70 -2.28 -9.78 -9.84
N LEU A 71 -3.52 -10.19 -10.11
CA LEU A 71 -4.72 -9.64 -9.47
C LEU A 71 -5.56 -10.77 -8.87
N ALA A 72 -5.89 -10.62 -7.60
CA ALA A 72 -6.89 -11.43 -6.92
C ALA A 72 -7.92 -10.53 -6.22
N VAL A 73 -9.19 -10.92 -6.32
CA VAL A 73 -10.33 -10.19 -5.77
C VAL A 73 -11.22 -11.17 -5.01
N GLN A 74 -11.68 -10.75 -3.84
CA GLN A 74 -12.70 -11.46 -3.06
C GLN A 74 -13.87 -10.54 -2.77
N VAL A 75 -15.08 -11.01 -3.09
CA VAL A 75 -16.35 -10.40 -2.68
C VAL A 75 -16.88 -11.19 -1.48
N THR A 76 -16.92 -10.56 -0.31
CA THR A 76 -17.42 -11.17 0.92
C THR A 76 -18.79 -10.61 1.26
N LEU A 77 -19.80 -11.49 1.29
CA LEU A 77 -21.18 -11.15 1.63
C LEU A 77 -21.41 -11.43 3.12
N PHE A 78 -21.96 -10.46 3.84
CA PHE A 78 -22.24 -10.57 5.28
C PHE A 78 -23.72 -10.89 5.53
N VAL A 79 -24.03 -11.52 6.66
CA VAL A 79 -25.42 -11.86 7.02
C VAL A 79 -26.34 -10.64 7.16
N CYS A 80 -25.78 -9.46 7.45
CA CYS A 80 -26.53 -8.20 7.49
C CYS A 80 -26.81 -7.59 6.11
N GLY A 81 -26.43 -8.25 5.01
CA GLY A 81 -26.53 -7.73 3.65
C GLY A 81 -25.37 -6.81 3.24
N GLY A 82 -24.43 -6.55 4.15
CA GLY A 82 -23.19 -5.83 3.85
C GLY A 82 -22.30 -6.59 2.87
N VAL A 83 -21.43 -5.85 2.17
CA VAL A 83 -20.46 -6.42 1.22
C VAL A 83 -19.08 -5.79 1.44
N ALA A 84 -18.04 -6.62 1.47
CA ALA A 84 -16.66 -6.17 1.42
C ALA A 84 -15.97 -6.67 0.15
N LEU A 85 -15.15 -5.80 -0.44
CA LEU A 85 -14.30 -6.10 -1.58
C LEU A 85 -12.84 -6.11 -1.11
N GLY A 86 -12.25 -7.30 -0.99
CA GLY A 86 -10.82 -7.46 -0.68
C GLY A 86 -10.01 -7.72 -1.94
N THR A 87 -8.80 -7.17 -2.01
CA THR A 87 -7.96 -7.24 -3.21
C THR A 87 -6.52 -7.54 -2.84
N ALA A 88 -5.88 -8.36 -3.64
CA ALA A 88 -4.44 -8.56 -3.61
C ALA A 88 -3.88 -8.30 -5.02
N LEU A 89 -2.85 -7.48 -5.08
CA LEU A 89 -2.25 -6.96 -6.31
C LEU A 89 -0.74 -7.08 -6.20
N HIS A 90 -0.09 -7.61 -7.22
CA HIS A 90 1.36 -7.64 -7.23
C HIS A 90 1.93 -6.28 -7.66
N HIS A 91 2.56 -5.56 -6.73
CA HIS A 91 2.93 -4.14 -6.91
C HIS A 91 4.01 -3.89 -7.99
N VAL A 92 4.78 -4.92 -8.39
CA VAL A 92 5.68 -4.82 -9.56
C VAL A 92 4.92 -4.52 -10.86
N SER A 93 3.66 -4.96 -10.96
CA SER A 93 2.88 -4.80 -12.19
C SER A 93 2.23 -3.43 -12.34
N ILE A 94 1.93 -2.78 -11.22
CA ILE A 94 1.00 -1.65 -11.15
C ILE A 94 1.26 -0.77 -9.93
N ASP A 95 1.08 0.54 -10.08
CA ASP A 95 1.10 1.49 -8.96
C ASP A 95 -0.31 1.74 -8.39
N ALA A 96 -0.39 2.50 -7.30
CA ALA A 96 -1.66 2.76 -6.62
C ALA A 96 -2.67 3.55 -7.49
N LEU A 97 -2.20 4.47 -8.34
CA LEU A 97 -3.05 5.28 -9.21
C LEU A 97 -3.64 4.43 -10.34
N SER A 98 -2.82 3.60 -10.95
CA SER A 98 -3.24 2.67 -12.00
C SER A 98 -4.19 1.60 -11.44
N ALA A 99 -3.96 1.12 -10.21
CA ALA A 99 -4.88 0.21 -9.54
C ALA A 99 -6.24 0.87 -9.27
N LEU A 100 -6.26 2.12 -8.80
CA LEU A 100 -7.49 2.89 -8.64
C LEU A 100 -8.22 3.08 -9.97
N HIS A 101 -7.48 3.39 -11.04
CA HIS A 101 -8.04 3.52 -12.39
C HIS A 101 -8.71 2.21 -12.87
N PHE A 102 -8.08 1.06 -12.61
CA PHE A 102 -8.70 -0.25 -12.87
C PHE A 102 -10.01 -0.43 -12.08
N PHE A 103 -10.03 -0.13 -10.78
CA PHE A 103 -11.25 -0.27 -9.97
C PHE A 103 -12.35 0.69 -10.39
N GLN A 104 -12.02 1.92 -10.75
CA GLN A 104 -12.97 2.89 -11.29
C GLN A 104 -13.56 2.39 -12.62
N THR A 105 -12.72 1.93 -13.54
CA THR A 105 -13.16 1.34 -14.82
C THR A 105 -14.05 0.12 -14.60
N TRP A 106 -13.64 -0.80 -13.73
CA TRP A 106 -14.45 -1.98 -13.41
C TRP A 106 -15.80 -1.57 -12.81
N SER A 107 -15.83 -0.61 -11.89
CA SER A 107 -17.07 -0.13 -11.28
C SER A 107 -18.01 0.54 -12.29
N ALA A 108 -17.46 1.35 -13.21
CA ALA A 108 -18.22 2.01 -14.26
C ALA A 108 -18.83 1.00 -15.22
N LEU A 109 -18.06 0.00 -15.66
CA LEU A 109 -18.55 -1.09 -16.51
C LEU A 109 -19.62 -1.94 -15.83
N CYS A 110 -19.53 -2.14 -14.51
CA CYS A 110 -20.59 -2.83 -13.75
C CYS A 110 -21.90 -2.03 -13.71
N ARG A 111 -21.81 -0.69 -13.62
CA ARG A 111 -22.98 0.19 -13.48
C ARG A 111 -23.62 0.53 -14.83
N ASP A 112 -22.80 0.89 -15.80
CA ASP A 112 -23.23 1.53 -17.05
C ASP A 112 -23.08 0.60 -18.28
N GLY A 113 -22.54 -0.62 -18.09
CA GLY A 113 -22.35 -1.60 -19.15
C GLY A 113 -21.50 -1.05 -20.30
N ASP A 114 -21.92 -1.28 -21.54
CA ASP A 114 -21.21 -0.81 -22.75
C ASP A 114 -21.32 0.71 -22.97
N ARG A 115 -22.11 1.41 -22.14
CA ARG A 115 -22.22 2.88 -22.16
C ARG A 115 -21.21 3.56 -21.25
N ALA A 116 -20.44 2.79 -20.47
CA ALA A 116 -19.43 3.35 -19.59
C ALA A 116 -18.37 4.12 -20.41
N ALA A 117 -18.13 5.38 -20.04
CA ALA A 117 -16.99 6.12 -20.54
C ALA A 117 -15.73 5.59 -19.84
N VAL A 118 -14.89 4.85 -20.57
CA VAL A 118 -13.65 4.26 -20.05
C VAL A 118 -12.46 4.96 -20.69
N GLU A 119 -11.60 5.53 -19.85
CA GLU A 119 -10.28 5.99 -20.27
C GLU A 119 -9.35 4.77 -20.42
N LEU A 120 -8.67 4.65 -21.56
CA LEU A 120 -7.79 3.50 -21.81
C LEU A 120 -6.44 3.71 -21.11
N PRO A 121 -5.94 2.72 -20.35
CA PRO A 121 -4.60 2.80 -19.77
C PRO A 121 -3.51 2.74 -20.84
N CYS A 122 -2.39 3.44 -20.59
CA CYS A 122 -1.17 3.31 -21.40
C CYS A 122 -0.32 2.16 -20.86
N HIS A 123 -0.06 1.15 -21.71
CA HIS A 123 0.77 0.00 -21.34
C HIS A 123 2.20 0.06 -21.89
N ASP A 124 2.56 1.16 -22.57
CA ASP A 124 3.92 1.34 -23.08
C ASP A 124 4.90 1.66 -21.93
N ARG A 125 5.48 0.60 -21.37
CA ARG A 125 6.51 0.70 -20.33
C ARG A 125 7.88 1.14 -20.88
N THR A 126 8.05 1.23 -22.20
CA THR A 126 9.32 1.69 -22.79
C THR A 126 9.53 3.19 -22.61
N LEU A 127 8.46 3.94 -22.33
CA LEU A 127 8.52 5.36 -21.96
C LEU A 127 9.35 5.61 -20.70
N LEU A 128 9.48 4.62 -19.82
CA LEU A 128 10.29 4.68 -18.60
C LEU A 128 11.62 3.93 -18.75
N ARG A 129 12.01 3.54 -19.97
CA ARG A 129 13.27 2.84 -20.21
C ARG A 129 14.44 3.76 -19.87
N ALA A 130 15.41 3.21 -19.14
CA ALA A 130 16.65 3.93 -18.87
C ALA A 130 17.37 4.29 -20.18
N ARG A 131 18.11 5.40 -20.15
CA ARG A 131 18.98 5.82 -21.25
C ARG A 131 20.03 4.75 -21.56
N SER A 132 20.45 4.70 -22.83
CA SER A 132 21.57 3.88 -23.30
C SER A 132 22.58 4.78 -24.02
N PRO A 133 23.79 5.03 -23.44
CA PRO A 133 24.27 4.51 -22.17
C PRO A 133 23.53 5.11 -20.95
N PRO A 134 23.50 4.42 -19.80
CA PRO A 134 22.94 4.97 -18.58
C PRO A 134 23.68 6.24 -18.16
N ALA A 135 22.94 7.31 -17.86
CA ALA A 135 23.48 8.52 -17.25
C ALA A 135 22.82 8.72 -15.89
N VAL A 136 23.59 8.60 -14.82
CA VAL A 136 23.11 8.74 -13.43
C VAL A 136 23.55 10.09 -12.89
N GLN A 137 22.62 10.87 -12.37
CA GLN A 137 22.96 12.13 -11.68
C GLN A 137 23.60 11.81 -10.32
N PRO A 138 24.71 12.45 -9.93
CA PRO A 138 25.39 12.18 -8.66
C PRO A 138 24.45 12.22 -7.43
N ASP A 139 23.52 13.17 -7.40
CA ASP A 139 22.57 13.35 -6.30
C ASP A 139 21.55 12.21 -6.17
N ALA A 140 21.28 11.48 -7.25
CA ALA A 140 20.35 10.37 -7.24
C ALA A 140 20.85 9.21 -6.35
N LEU A 141 22.17 9.00 -6.28
CA LEU A 141 22.75 7.93 -5.47
C LEU A 141 22.45 8.10 -3.97
N LEU A 142 22.34 9.34 -3.49
CA LEU A 142 21.98 9.64 -2.10
C LEU A 142 20.51 9.30 -1.79
N THR A 143 19.64 9.27 -2.80
CA THR A 143 18.23 8.85 -2.65
C THR A 143 18.09 7.34 -2.55
N PHE A 144 18.91 6.57 -3.27
CA PHE A 144 18.81 5.10 -3.32
C PHE A 144 19.67 4.36 -2.28
N TYR A 145 20.62 5.05 -1.63
CA TYR A 145 21.36 4.53 -0.48
C TYR A 145 20.92 5.25 0.81
N PRO A 146 19.81 4.83 1.45
CA PRO A 146 19.49 5.36 2.76
C PRO A 146 20.58 4.94 3.75
N LYS A 147 21.29 5.92 4.32
CA LYS A 147 22.21 5.70 5.47
C LYS A 147 21.50 5.21 6.73
N VAL A 148 20.17 5.18 6.71
CA VAL A 148 19.35 4.70 7.81
C VAL A 148 19.18 3.20 7.64
N ALA A 149 19.94 2.41 8.42
CA ALA A 149 19.60 1.03 8.65
C ALA A 149 18.23 1.01 9.37
N LEU A 150 17.17 0.76 8.60
CA LEU A 150 15.87 0.43 9.18
C LEU A 150 16.06 -0.91 9.87
N SER A 151 16.29 -0.87 11.19
CA SER A 151 16.29 -2.08 12.01
C SER A 151 14.93 -2.72 11.85
N ASP A 152 14.88 -4.02 11.58
CA ASP A 152 13.63 -4.76 11.66
C ASP A 152 13.01 -4.49 13.04
N PRO A 153 11.71 -4.13 13.10
CA PRO A 153 11.04 -3.91 14.36
C PRO A 153 11.16 -5.18 15.22
N SER A 154 11.91 -5.10 16.31
CA SER A 154 12.01 -6.18 17.28
C SER A 154 10.78 -6.17 18.18
N GLY A 155 9.79 -7.01 17.88
CA GLY A 155 8.62 -7.23 18.72
C GLY A 155 7.27 -7.21 17.98
N PRO A 156 6.16 -7.50 18.70
CA PRO A 156 4.83 -7.46 18.12
C PRO A 156 4.48 -6.05 17.62
N THR A 157 4.00 -5.96 16.39
CA THR A 157 3.53 -4.70 15.79
C THR A 157 2.02 -4.58 15.99
N ALA A 158 1.56 -3.41 16.43
CA ALA A 158 0.15 -3.07 16.49
C ALA A 158 -0.19 -2.05 15.39
N ASN A 159 -1.39 -2.17 14.82
CA ASN A 159 -1.93 -1.20 13.86
C ASN A 159 -2.94 -0.31 14.57
N GLU A 160 -2.70 1.00 14.53
CA GLU A 160 -3.62 2.00 15.06
C GLU A 160 -4.06 2.96 13.96
N VAL A 161 -5.31 3.38 14.02
CA VAL A 161 -5.91 4.33 13.08
C VAL A 161 -6.14 5.64 13.81
N PHE A 162 -5.50 6.70 13.32
CA PHE A 162 -5.65 8.04 13.86
C PHE A 162 -6.51 8.89 12.95
N THR A 163 -7.61 9.41 13.47
CA THR A 163 -8.47 10.34 12.74
C THR A 163 -7.94 11.76 12.91
N ILE A 164 -7.56 12.40 11.80
CA ILE A 164 -7.20 13.83 11.76
C ILE A 164 -8.39 14.59 11.20
N SER A 165 -9.01 15.43 12.02
CA SER A 165 -10.13 16.26 11.59
C SER A 165 -9.69 17.35 10.60
N ARG A 166 -10.63 17.92 9.86
CA ARG A 166 -10.36 19.04 8.95
C ARG A 166 -9.72 20.22 9.66
N ASP A 167 -10.19 20.54 10.87
CA ASP A 167 -9.67 21.65 11.67
C ASP A 167 -8.25 21.37 12.17
N GLN A 168 -7.97 20.14 12.60
CA GLN A 168 -6.62 19.70 12.97
C GLN A 168 -5.67 19.77 11.76
N ALA A 169 -6.10 19.30 10.59
CA ALA A 169 -5.31 19.40 9.37
C ALA A 169 -5.04 20.87 8.98
N ALA A 170 -6.04 21.74 9.08
CA ALA A 170 -5.87 23.17 8.81
C ALA A 170 -4.90 23.84 9.80
N ALA A 171 -4.99 23.49 11.09
CA ALA A 171 -4.07 23.97 12.12
C ALA A 171 -2.63 23.50 11.84
N LEU A 172 -2.43 22.22 11.50
CA LEU A 172 -1.12 21.66 11.14
C LEU A 172 -0.51 22.39 9.94
N ARG A 173 -1.30 22.63 8.89
CA ARG A 173 -0.81 23.38 7.72
C ARG A 173 -0.34 24.78 8.09
N ARG A 174 -1.05 25.49 8.98
CA ARG A 174 -0.62 26.81 9.47
C ARG A 174 0.68 26.73 10.26
N LEU A 175 0.84 25.72 11.11
CA LEU A 175 2.06 25.51 11.89
C LEU A 175 3.29 25.24 11.00
N TYR A 176 3.12 24.52 9.90
CA TYR A 176 4.18 24.25 8.93
C TYR A 176 4.18 25.22 7.73
N GLY A 177 3.92 26.51 7.99
CA GLY A 177 4.14 27.57 7.00
C GLY A 177 3.25 27.52 5.74
N GLY A 178 2.05 26.96 5.86
CA GLY A 178 1.11 26.85 4.74
C GLY A 178 1.35 25.64 3.83
N ALA A 179 2.21 24.69 4.23
CA ALA A 179 2.48 23.46 3.49
C ALA A 179 1.20 22.69 3.12
N SER A 180 1.34 21.75 2.17
CA SER A 180 0.26 20.82 1.85
C SER A 180 -0.11 19.98 3.07
N THR A 181 -1.36 19.50 3.14
CA THR A 181 -1.79 18.59 4.20
C THR A 181 -0.87 17.37 4.31
N PHE A 182 -0.47 16.81 3.17
CA PHE A 182 0.43 15.66 3.11
C PHE A 182 1.78 15.96 3.78
N CYS A 183 2.41 17.08 3.44
CA CYS A 183 3.69 17.47 4.02
C CYS A 183 3.57 17.75 5.53
N ALA A 184 2.53 18.48 5.95
CA ALA A 184 2.32 18.82 7.35
C ALA A 184 2.08 17.57 8.22
N VAL A 185 1.23 16.64 7.76
CA VAL A 185 0.95 15.39 8.47
C VAL A 185 2.17 14.47 8.48
N SER A 186 2.87 14.33 7.35
CA SER A 186 4.07 13.49 7.27
C SER A 186 5.19 14.03 8.17
N ALA A 187 5.36 15.36 8.22
CA ALA A 187 6.32 16.01 9.12
C ALA A 187 5.98 15.75 10.59
N LEU A 188 4.70 15.87 10.97
CA LEU A 188 4.25 15.54 12.33
C LEU A 188 4.57 14.08 12.67
N LEU A 189 4.18 13.13 11.81
CA LEU A 189 4.43 11.70 12.03
C LEU A 189 5.92 11.40 12.17
N TRP A 190 6.76 12.04 11.35
CA TRP A 190 8.21 11.91 11.45
C TRP A 190 8.74 12.42 12.79
N GLN A 191 8.30 13.61 13.24
CA GLN A 191 8.70 14.19 14.52
C GLN A 191 8.25 13.34 15.71
N SER A 192 7.01 12.84 15.70
CA SER A 192 6.49 11.96 16.75
C SER A 192 7.27 10.65 16.85
N ARG A 193 7.69 10.08 15.71
CA ARG A 193 8.52 8.86 15.69
C ARG A 193 9.95 9.10 16.19
N GLY A 194 10.51 10.29 15.93
CA GLY A 194 11.79 10.72 16.48
C GLY A 194 11.77 10.88 18.00
N GLY A 195 10.69 11.47 18.55
CA GLY A 195 10.49 11.64 19.99
C GLY A 195 10.35 10.33 20.76
N PHE A 196 9.81 9.28 20.13
CA PHE A 196 9.62 7.97 20.77
C PHE A 196 10.93 7.15 20.89
N ARG A 197 11.98 7.50 20.13
CA ARG A 197 13.29 6.84 20.17
C ARG A 197 14.38 7.63 20.90
N TRP A 198 14.12 8.88 21.27
CA TRP A 198 15.09 9.79 21.90
C TRP A 198 14.59 10.31 23.26
N THR A 199 14.37 9.41 24.22
CA THR A 199 14.52 9.78 25.63
C THR A 199 15.85 9.25 26.13
N PRO A 200 16.92 10.08 26.17
CA PRO A 200 18.09 9.72 26.97
C PRO A 200 17.62 9.57 28.41
N ARG A 201 17.84 8.40 29.02
CA ARG A 201 17.73 8.26 30.48
C ARG A 201 18.58 9.38 31.09
N ARG A 202 17.95 10.33 31.78
CA ARG A 202 18.66 11.28 32.63
C ARG A 202 19.31 10.47 33.74
N SER A 203 20.59 10.19 33.62
CA SER A 203 21.40 9.75 34.76
C SER A 203 21.49 10.94 35.72
N SER A 204 20.83 10.82 36.87
CA SER A 204 21.02 11.71 38.01
C SER A 204 22.49 11.65 38.45
N PRO A 205 23.15 12.78 38.76
CA PRO A 205 24.50 12.74 39.29
C PRO A 205 24.48 12.17 40.72
N SER A 206 25.21 11.06 40.91
CA SER A 206 25.50 10.51 42.23
C SER A 206 26.38 11.49 43.01
N ARG A 207 25.90 11.88 44.20
CA ARG A 207 26.62 12.70 45.19
C ARG A 207 27.88 11.95 45.65
N PRO A 208 29.06 12.59 45.75
CA PRO A 208 30.25 11.94 46.27
C PRO A 208 30.10 11.72 47.79
N THR A 209 30.29 10.47 48.22
CA THR A 209 30.48 10.12 49.64
C THR A 209 31.90 10.49 50.04
N SER A 210 32.03 11.35 51.05
CA SER A 210 33.28 11.64 51.74
C SER A 210 33.86 10.35 52.35
N GLY A 211 35.08 9.99 51.94
CA GLY A 211 35.88 8.97 52.61
C GLY A 211 36.43 9.52 53.93
N ALA A 212 36.27 8.74 55.00
CA ALA A 212 37.09 8.80 56.19
C ALA A 212 37.97 7.54 56.18
N GLY A 213 39.28 7.73 56.31
CA GLY A 213 40.31 6.71 56.26
C GLY A 213 41.61 7.30 55.72
#